data_AF-A0A3M1VCZ6-F1
#
_entry.id   AF-A0A3M1VCZ6-F1
#
_cell.length_a   1.000
_cell.length_b   1.000
_cell.length_c   1.000
_cell.angle_alpha   90.00
_cell.angle_beta   90.00
_cell.angle_gamma   90.00
#
_symmetry.space_group_name_H-M   'P 1'
#
loop_
_entity.id
_entity.type
_entity.pdbx_description
1 polymer ?
#
loop_
_entity_poly.entity_id
_entity_poly.type
_entity_poly.pdbx_seq_one_letter_code
_entity_poly.pdbx_strand_id
1 'polypeptide(L)' 'MQGIDPQGYLQQVALQLESLQGRAQIETVLDEVEYLYEVIPPDFQDMADVLIERLRERLAACDE' A
#
# COMPACT_ATOMS: atom_id res chain seq x y z
N MET A 1 -12.84 12.70 -15.79
CA MET A 1 -11.56 12.15 -15.32
C MET A 1 -11.86 11.51 -13.97
N GLN A 2 -12.01 10.19 -13.91
CA GLN A 2 -12.21 9.51 -12.62
C GLN A 2 -10.88 9.66 -11.87
N GLY A 3 -10.80 10.68 -11.00
CA GLY A 3 -9.68 10.81 -10.08
C GLY A 3 -9.64 9.55 -9.24
N ILE A 4 -8.49 8.88 -9.21
CA ILE A 4 -8.25 7.76 -8.31
C ILE A 4 -8.55 8.30 -6.91
N ASP A 5 -9.53 7.70 -6.24
CA ASP A 5 -9.87 8.04 -4.86
C ASP A 5 -8.76 7.45 -3.98
N PRO A 6 -7.83 8.27 -3.45
CA PRO A 6 -6.65 7.74 -2.78
C PRO A 6 -7.04 6.98 -1.52
N GLN A 7 -8.07 7.48 -0.83
CA GLN A 7 -8.64 6.86 0.35
C GLN A 7 -9.21 5.47 0.05
N GLY A 8 -10.02 5.34 -1.01
CA GLY A 8 -10.61 4.08 -1.43
C GLY A 8 -9.55 3.06 -1.84
N TYR A 9 -8.49 3.51 -2.51
CA TYR A 9 -7.36 2.64 -2.83
C TYR A 9 -6.62 2.16 -1.58
N LEU A 10 -6.27 3.05 -0.64
CA LEU A 10 -5.61 2.67 0.61
C LEU A 10 -6.47 1.68 1.43
N GLN A 11 -7.79 1.87 1.47
CA GLN A 11 -8.70 0.92 2.12
C GLN A 11 -8.72 -0.43 1.41
N GLN A 12 -8.71 -0.43 0.08
CA GLN A 12 -8.66 -1.66 -0.71
C GLN A 12 -7.36 -2.42 -0.43
N VAL A 13 -6.21 -1.74 -0.40
CA VAL A 13 -4.92 -2.34 -0.05
C VAL A 13 -4.96 -2.92 1.36
N ALA A 14 -5.53 -2.21 2.33
CA ALA A 14 -5.67 -2.71 3.70
C ALA A 14 -6.48 -4.03 3.76
N LEU A 15 -7.54 -4.15 2.97
CA LEU A 15 -8.37 -5.37 2.89
C LEU A 15 -7.65 -6.52 2.18
N GLN A 16 -6.80 -6.21 1.21
CA GLN A 16 -6.12 -7.20 0.37
C GLN A 16 -4.73 -7.59 0.89
N LEU A 17 -4.18 -6.87 1.86
CA LEU A 17 -2.83 -7.04 2.42
C LEU A 17 -2.51 -8.49 2.81
N GLU A 18 -3.45 -9.17 3.47
CA GLU A 18 -3.28 -10.57 3.90
C GLU A 18 -3.38 -11.57 2.73
N SER A 19 -4.03 -11.16 1.63
CA SER A 19 -4.19 -11.98 0.42
C SER A 19 -3.09 -11.82 -0.61
N LEU A 20 -2.19 -10.83 -0.45
CA LEU A 20 -1.04 -10.65 -1.34
C LEU A 20 -0.14 -11.88 -1.24
N GLN A 21 0.03 -12.60 -2.35
CA GLN A 21 0.82 -13.82 -2.39
C GLN A 21 1.91 -13.65 -3.44
N GLY A 22 3.14 -13.49 -2.95
CA GLY A 22 4.32 -13.41 -3.79
C GLY A 22 4.97 -12.03 -3.79
N ARG A 23 6.30 -12.05 -3.87
CA ARG A 23 7.19 -10.89 -3.81
C ARG A 23 6.79 -9.78 -4.79
N ALA A 24 6.64 -10.11 -6.07
CA ALA A 24 6.34 -9.13 -7.12
C ALA A 24 5.01 -8.40 -6.90
N GLN A 25 4.01 -9.09 -6.33
CA GLN A 25 2.72 -8.48 -6.02
C GLN A 25 2.85 -7.49 -4.85
N ILE A 26 3.60 -7.85 -3.82
CA ILE A 26 3.85 -6.98 -2.66
C ILE A 26 4.65 -5.75 -3.09
N GLU A 27 5.70 -5.91 -3.91
CA GLU A 27 6.50 -4.80 -4.45
C GLU A 27 5.64 -3.84 -5.28
N THR A 28 4.78 -4.36 -6.15
CA THR A 28 3.88 -3.52 -6.98
C THR A 28 2.95 -2.68 -6.10
N VAL A 29 2.32 -3.29 -5.09
CA VAL A 29 1.41 -2.57 -4.20
C VAL A 29 2.16 -1.58 -3.32
N LEU A 30 3.38 -1.91 -2.88
CA LEU A 30 4.24 -0.99 -2.14
C LEU A 30 4.55 0.27 -2.95
N ASP A 31 4.99 0.12 -4.21
CA ASP A 31 5.26 1.25 -5.10
C ASP A 31 4.01 2.11 -5.33
N GLU A 32 2.84 1.48 -5.49
CA GLU A 32 1.57 2.20 -5.66
C GLU A 32 1.18 3.01 -4.41
N VAL A 33 1.37 2.45 -3.21
CA VAL A 33 1.11 3.17 -1.95
C VAL A 33 2.12 4.28 -1.72
N GLU A 34 3.40 4.07 -2.04
CA GLU A 34 4.45 5.10 -1.94
C GLU A 34 4.17 6.26 -2.90
N TYR A 35 3.74 5.99 -4.14
CA TYR A 35 3.30 7.02 -5.07
C TYR A 35 2.09 7.81 -4.53
N LEU A 36 1.14 7.11 -3.91
CA LEU A 36 -0.01 7.78 -3.31
C LEU A 36 0.38 8.65 -2.12
N TYR A 37 1.33 8.21 -1.29
CA TYR A 37 1.83 8.98 -0.15
C TYR A 37 2.29 10.39 -0.55
N GLU A 38 2.92 10.53 -1.72
CA GLU A 38 3.39 11.83 -2.23
C GLU A 38 2.25 12.79 -2.62
N VAL A 39 1.05 12.27 -2.93
CA VAL A 39 -0.07 13.06 -3.47
C VAL A 39 -1.30 13.10 -2.57
N ILE A 40 -1.39 12.25 -1.54
CA ILE A 40 -2.53 12.21 -0.62
C ILE A 40 -2.53 13.40 0.36
N PRO A 41 -3.72 13.80 0.87
CA PRO A 41 -3.81 14.76 1.96
C PRO A 41 -3.09 14.26 3.22
N PRO A 42 -2.56 15.18 4.06
CA PRO A 42 -1.85 14.82 5.29
C PRO A 42 -2.72 14.00 6.25
N ASP A 43 -4.04 14.21 6.27
CA ASP A 43 -4.99 13.42 7.08
C ASP A 43 -4.97 11.91 6.79
N PHE A 44 -4.44 11.49 5.63
CA PHE A 44 -4.35 10.10 5.22
C PHE A 44 -2.91 9.55 5.20
N GLN A 45 -1.91 10.38 5.47
CA GLN A 45 -0.50 9.96 5.46
C GLN A 45 -0.21 8.91 6.53
N ASP A 46 -0.74 9.07 7.75
CA ASP A 46 -0.61 8.06 8.81
C ASP A 46 -1.10 6.68 8.37
N MET A 47 -2.20 6.62 7.61
CA MET A 47 -2.75 5.36 7.10
C MET A 47 -1.82 4.73 6.06
N ALA A 48 -1.28 5.55 5.14
CA ALA A 48 -0.36 5.09 4.13
C ALA A 48 0.99 4.64 4.73
N ASP A 49 1.52 5.36 5.72
CA ASP A 49 2.73 4.97 6.47
C ASP A 49 2.57 3.58 7.09
N VAL A 50 1.44 3.32 7.77
CA VAL A 50 1.15 2.00 8.34
C VAL A 50 1.11 0.92 7.26
N LEU A 51 0.50 1.18 6.10
CA LEU A 51 0.44 0.22 5.00
C LEU A 51 1.82 -0.05 4.39
N ILE A 52 2.64 0.97 4.21
CA ILE A 52 4.02 0.86 3.72
C ILE A 52 4.84 -0.03 4.65
N GLU A 53 4.80 0.21 5.96
CA GLU A 53 5.52 -0.63 6.93
C GLU A 53 5.07 -2.08 6.84
N ARG A 54 3.76 -2.33 6.83
CA ARG A 54 3.20 -3.69 6.71
C ARG A 54 3.61 -4.40 5.43
N LEU A 55 3.60 -3.70 4.29
CA LEU A 55 4.01 -4.24 3.00
C LEU A 55 5.50 -4.60 3.02
N ARG A 56 6.36 -3.78 3.64
CA ARG A 56 7.79 -4.08 3.82
C ARG A 56 8.03 -5.28 4.73
N GLU A 57 7.31 -5.40 5.85
CA GLU A 57 7.37 -6.59 6.72
C GLU A 57 7.02 -7.86 5.94
N ARG A 58 5.94 -7.81 5.15
CA ARG A 58 5.48 -8.93 4.32
C ARG A 58 6.46 -9.27 3.21
N LEU A 59 7.08 -8.26 2.59
CA LEU A 59 8.09 -8.44 1.57
C LEU A 59 9.33 -9.15 2.14
N ALA A 60 9.79 -8.74 3.31
CA ALA A 60 10.90 -9.37 4.01
C ALA A 60 10.59 -10.85 4.34
N ALA A 61 9.38 -11.13 4.84
CA ALA A 61 8.95 -12.50 5.13
C ALA A 61 8.76 -13.38 3.88
N CYS A 62 8.66 -12.80 2.68
CA CYS A 62 8.62 -13.53 1.41
C CYS A 62 10.00 -13.79 0.81
N ASP A 63 11.05 -13.15 1.33
CA ASP A 63 12.43 -13.32 0.86
C ASP A 63 13.23 -14.38 1.64
N GLU A 64 12.67 -14.85 2.76
CA GLU A 64 13.17 -15.98 3.58
C GLU A 64 12.57 -17.32 3.13
#